data_AF-A0A534U5N9-F1
#
_entry.id   AF-A0A534U5N9-F1
#
_cell.length_a   1.000
_cell.length_b   1.000
_cell.length_c   1.000
_cell.angle_alpha   90.00
_cell.angle_beta   90.00
_cell.angle_gamma   90.00
#
_symmetry.space_group_name_H-M   'P 1'
#
loop_
_entity.id
_entity.type
_entity.pdbx_description
1 polymer ?
#
loop_
_entity_poly.entity_id
_entity_poly.type
_entity_poly.pdbx_seq_one_letter_code
_entity_poly.pdbx_strand_id
1 'polypeptide(L)'
;AYVDWEVELVVVIGRRGRAIAAADALAAVAGYCVGQDISDRRLQFADKPPQFSMGKSLDTFGPLGPALVSLDEVRDPNDLALTCDVGGERMQDARTSDMIFGVPALIAFLSSLCTLEPGDLVFTGTPSGVGSTRTPRRYLAAGEEIVSTIEGLGTLRNRCVAR
;
A
#
# COMPACT_ATOMS: atom_id res chain seq x y z
N ALA A 1 19.41 3.70 8.77
CA ALA A 1 18.71 4.07 7.52
C ALA A 1 17.44 4.84 7.89
N TYR A 2 16.93 5.75 7.04
CA TYR A 2 15.66 6.47 7.30
C TYR A 2 14.49 5.79 6.57
N VAL A 3 14.54 4.46 6.53
CA VAL A 3 13.59 3.63 5.78
C VAL A 3 12.42 3.29 6.69
N ASP A 4 11.22 3.56 6.20
CA ASP A 4 9.96 3.49 6.92
C ASP A 4 9.06 2.42 6.30
N TRP A 5 8.05 2.00 7.06
CA TRP A 5 7.04 1.02 6.67
C TRP A 5 5.70 1.71 6.43
N GLU A 6 4.92 1.18 5.50
CA GLU A 6 3.60 1.66 5.09
C GLU A 6 2.79 0.44 4.58
N VAL A 7 2.04 -0.25 5.45
CA VAL A 7 1.13 -1.32 4.96
C VAL A 7 -0.03 -0.71 4.19
N GLU A 8 -0.33 -1.28 3.02
CA GLU A 8 -1.40 -0.78 2.16
C GLU A 8 -2.22 -1.93 1.54
N LEU A 9 -3.50 -1.65 1.31
CA LEU A 9 -4.28 -2.39 0.33
C LEU A 9 -3.77 -2.02 -1.06
N VAL A 10 -3.50 -3.03 -1.90
CA VAL A 10 -3.15 -2.80 -3.30
C VAL A 10 -4.26 -3.32 -4.18
N VAL A 11 -4.77 -2.47 -5.06
CA VAL A 11 -5.76 -2.82 -6.07
C VAL A 11 -5.06 -3.18 -7.37
N VAL A 12 -5.40 -4.33 -7.95
CA VAL A 12 -4.89 -4.74 -9.26
C VAL A 12 -5.96 -4.51 -10.32
N ILE A 13 -5.65 -3.72 -11.35
CA ILE A 13 -6.56 -3.47 -12.45
C ILE A 13 -6.64 -4.69 -13.36
N GLY A 14 -7.87 -5.14 -13.67
CA GLY A 14 -8.14 -6.29 -14.54
C GLY A 14 -8.66 -5.92 -15.92
N ARG A 15 -9.24 -4.71 -16.06
CA ARG A 15 -9.80 -4.24 -17.34
C ARG A 15 -9.31 -2.84 -17.66
N ARG A 16 -8.88 -2.66 -18.90
CA ARG A 16 -8.54 -1.35 -19.46
C ARG A 16 -9.70 -0.37 -19.31
N GLY A 17 -9.44 0.86 -18.90
CA GLY A 17 -10.48 1.89 -18.85
C GLY A 17 -9.96 3.31 -18.69
N ARG A 18 -10.75 4.26 -19.17
CA ARG A 18 -10.52 5.71 -19.04
C ARG A 18 -11.84 6.39 -18.70
N ALA A 19 -11.80 7.40 -17.84
CA ALA A 19 -12.96 8.10 -17.31
C ALA A 19 -14.02 7.15 -16.75
N ILE A 20 -13.60 6.17 -15.94
CA ILE A 20 -14.46 5.18 -15.31
C ILE A 20 -15.27 5.89 -14.23
N ALA A 21 -16.60 5.76 -14.25
CA ALA A 21 -17.44 6.28 -13.17
C ALA A 21 -17.18 5.49 -11.88
N ALA A 22 -17.23 6.14 -10.72
CA ALA A 22 -17.01 5.47 -9.42
C ALA A 22 -17.96 4.26 -9.22
N ALA A 23 -19.21 4.35 -9.67
CA ALA A 23 -20.17 3.25 -9.59
C ALA A 23 -19.73 1.98 -10.38
N ASP A 24 -18.94 2.15 -11.43
CA ASP A 24 -18.46 1.08 -12.31
C ASP A 24 -17.02 0.64 -11.99
N ALA A 25 -16.37 1.30 -11.02
CA ALA A 25 -14.94 1.14 -10.75
C ALA A 25 -14.56 -0.29 -10.39
N LEU A 26 -15.35 -0.97 -9.55
CA LEU A 26 -15.05 -2.34 -9.12
C LEU A 26 -15.07 -3.33 -10.28
N ALA A 27 -15.86 -3.08 -11.32
CA ALA A 27 -15.87 -3.94 -12.49
C ALA A 27 -14.51 -3.91 -13.23
N ALA A 28 -13.70 -2.86 -13.06
CA ALA A 28 -12.37 -2.76 -13.67
C ALA A 28 -11.26 -3.46 -12.86
N VAL A 29 -11.55 -3.92 -11.64
CA VAL A 29 -10.58 -4.52 -10.72
C VAL A 29 -10.49 -6.03 -10.98
N ALA A 30 -9.26 -6.58 -10.97
CA ALA A 30 -9.00 -8.02 -10.98
C ALA A 30 -9.01 -8.62 -9.58
N GLY A 31 -8.50 -7.88 -8.61
CA GLY A 31 -8.42 -8.34 -7.22
C GLY A 31 -7.61 -7.39 -6.35
N TYR A 32 -7.32 -7.87 -5.15
CA TYR A 32 -6.62 -7.16 -4.10
C TYR A 32 -5.44 -7.98 -3.58
N CYS A 33 -4.39 -7.31 -3.12
CA CYS A 33 -3.31 -7.95 -2.38
C CYS A 33 -2.77 -7.03 -1.28
N VAL A 34 -1.93 -7.58 -0.41
CA VAL A 34 -1.18 -6.81 0.59
C VAL A 34 0.03 -6.19 -0.09
N GLY A 35 0.28 -4.90 0.16
CA GLY A 35 1.48 -4.21 -0.25
C GLY A 35 2.19 -3.51 0.91
N GLN A 36 3.45 -3.18 0.68
CA GLN A 36 4.21 -2.24 1.50
C GLN A 36 4.79 -1.15 0.60
N ASP A 37 4.50 0.11 0.92
CA ASP A 37 5.09 1.27 0.25
C ASP A 37 6.34 1.75 1.03
N ILE A 38 7.38 0.92 1.00
CA ILE A 38 8.61 1.15 1.77
C ILE A 38 9.23 2.48 1.32
N SER A 39 9.57 3.32 2.30
CA SER A 39 9.89 4.72 2.04
C SER A 39 11.19 5.13 2.69
N ASP A 40 12.22 5.46 1.92
CA ASP A 40 13.37 6.22 2.43
C ASP A 40 12.95 7.68 2.60
N ARG A 41 12.70 8.08 3.84
CA ARG A 41 12.21 9.43 4.16
C ARG A 41 13.22 10.52 3.85
N ARG A 42 14.51 10.22 3.78
CA ARG A 42 15.51 11.21 3.39
C ARG A 42 15.43 11.47 1.89
N LEU A 43 15.35 10.42 1.08
CA LEU A 43 15.26 10.53 -0.38
C LEU A 43 13.90 11.08 -0.82
N GLN A 44 12.80 10.69 -0.14
CA GLN A 44 11.45 11.19 -0.39
C GLN A 44 11.36 12.72 -0.30
N PHE A 45 12.13 13.36 0.59
CA PHE A 45 12.13 14.80 0.82
C PHE A 45 13.45 15.49 0.40
N ALA A 46 14.25 14.85 -0.47
CA ALA A 46 15.56 15.38 -0.86
C ALA A 46 15.48 16.58 -1.82
N ASP A 47 14.43 16.64 -2.65
CA ASP A 47 14.27 17.67 -3.68
C ASP A 47 13.35 18.83 -3.22
N LYS A 48 13.38 19.94 -3.96
CA LYS A 48 12.58 21.16 -3.72
C LYS A 48 11.92 21.63 -5.03
N PRO A 49 10.61 21.40 -5.23
CA PRO A 49 9.67 20.75 -4.30
C PRO A 49 9.92 19.24 -4.16
N PRO A 50 9.59 18.62 -3.01
CA PRO A 50 9.70 17.18 -2.84
C PRO A 50 8.92 16.39 -3.90
N GLN A 51 9.52 15.31 -4.40
CA GLN A 51 8.88 14.32 -5.27
C GLN A 51 9.10 12.94 -4.66
N PHE A 52 8.02 12.20 -4.39
CA PHE A 52 8.10 11.06 -3.47
C PHE A 52 8.54 9.77 -4.13
N SER A 53 8.36 9.62 -5.45
CA SER A 53 8.52 8.34 -6.15
C SER A 53 9.91 7.73 -5.96
N MET A 54 10.98 8.53 -6.09
CA MET A 54 12.34 7.99 -5.94
C MET A 54 12.65 7.50 -4.52
N GLY A 55 12.04 8.10 -3.49
CA GLY A 55 12.16 7.62 -2.11
C GLY A 55 11.51 6.26 -1.87
N LYS A 56 10.65 5.82 -2.80
CA LYS A 56 9.81 4.61 -2.71
C LYS A 56 10.14 3.55 -3.75
N SER A 57 11.14 3.82 -4.60
CA SER A 57 11.45 3.01 -5.79
C SER A 57 12.86 2.40 -5.78
N LEU A 58 13.51 2.34 -4.61
CA LEU A 58 14.75 1.59 -4.48
C LEU A 58 14.46 0.09 -4.63
N ASP A 59 15.47 -0.71 -5.00
CA ASP A 59 15.30 -2.16 -5.11
C ASP A 59 14.65 -2.70 -3.83
N THR A 60 13.67 -3.58 -4.02
CA THR A 60 12.87 -4.23 -2.96
C THR A 60 11.86 -3.34 -2.21
N PHE A 61 11.61 -2.08 -2.61
CA PHE A 61 10.73 -1.17 -1.85
C PHE A 61 9.21 -1.32 -2.09
N GLY A 62 8.80 -2.13 -3.08
CA GLY A 62 7.38 -2.42 -3.33
C GLY A 62 7.04 -3.91 -3.24
N PRO A 63 7.25 -4.60 -2.10
CA PRO A 63 6.85 -6.00 -1.99
C PRO A 63 5.32 -6.10 -1.92
N LEU A 64 4.77 -7.07 -2.64
CA LEU A 64 3.34 -7.34 -2.75
C LEU A 64 3.05 -8.84 -2.71
N GLY A 65 1.88 -9.23 -2.19
CA GLY A 65 1.46 -10.63 -2.08
C GLY A 65 0.63 -10.91 -0.83
N PRO A 66 0.65 -12.13 -0.26
CA PRO A 66 1.25 -13.34 -0.84
C PRO A 66 0.47 -13.88 -2.05
N ALA A 67 -0.76 -13.42 -2.26
CA ALA A 67 -1.63 -13.79 -3.36
C ALA A 67 -2.39 -12.58 -3.89
N LEU A 68 -2.92 -12.72 -5.10
CA LEU A 68 -3.99 -11.86 -5.61
C LEU A 68 -5.32 -12.53 -5.25
N VAL A 69 -6.14 -11.87 -4.44
CA VAL A 69 -7.45 -12.36 -4.03
C VAL A 69 -8.52 -11.69 -4.88
N SER A 70 -9.42 -12.48 -5.47
CA SER A 70 -10.48 -12.01 -6.34
C SER A 70 -11.61 -11.33 -5.56
N LEU A 71 -12.40 -10.51 -6.26
CA LEU A 71 -13.46 -9.69 -5.64
C LEU A 71 -14.56 -10.52 -4.95
N ASP A 72 -14.82 -11.73 -5.44
CA ASP A 72 -15.85 -12.62 -4.88
C ASP A 72 -15.49 -13.18 -3.50
N GLU A 73 -14.20 -13.20 -3.14
CA GLU A 73 -13.74 -13.54 -1.79
C GLU A 73 -13.68 -12.31 -0.85
N VAL A 74 -13.79 -11.09 -1.39
CA VAL A 74 -13.70 -9.84 -0.62
C VAL A 74 -15.07 -9.19 -0.52
N ARG A 75 -15.71 -9.30 0.65
CA ARG A 75 -17.07 -8.77 0.88
C ARG A 75 -17.17 -7.26 0.68
N ASP A 76 -16.26 -6.49 1.27
CA ASP A 76 -16.16 -5.04 1.10
C ASP A 76 -14.69 -4.61 1.17
N PRO A 77 -14.08 -4.16 0.06
CA PRO A 77 -12.68 -3.71 0.06
C PRO A 77 -12.47 -2.42 0.87
N ASN A 78 -13.52 -1.68 1.18
CA ASN A 78 -13.46 -0.48 2.01
C ASN A 78 -13.75 -0.78 3.50
N ASP A 79 -13.74 -2.05 3.92
CA ASP A 79 -13.83 -2.40 5.34
C ASP A 79 -13.04 -3.69 5.66
N LEU A 80 -11.73 -3.64 5.49
CA LEU A 80 -10.79 -4.72 5.82
C LEU A 80 -9.87 -4.28 6.96
N ALA A 81 -9.70 -5.11 8.00
CA ALA A 81 -8.64 -4.86 8.98
C ALA A 81 -7.26 -5.00 8.33
N LEU A 82 -6.36 -4.07 8.65
CA LEU A 82 -4.97 -4.11 8.21
C LEU A 82 -4.01 -3.80 9.37
N THR A 83 -2.91 -4.54 9.42
CA THR A 83 -1.92 -4.42 10.49
C THR A 83 -0.49 -4.51 9.95
N CYS A 84 0.44 -3.80 10.59
CA CYS A 84 1.88 -3.92 10.34
C CYS A 84 2.63 -4.11 11.67
N ASP A 85 3.37 -5.22 11.79
CA ASP A 85 4.30 -5.45 12.89
C ASP A 85 5.74 -5.31 12.38
N VAL A 86 6.62 -4.71 13.17
CA VAL A 86 8.05 -4.54 12.83
C VAL A 86 8.90 -4.99 14.00
N GLY A 87 9.69 -6.04 13.81
CA GLY A 87 10.48 -6.64 14.90
C GLY A 87 9.61 -7.28 15.99
N GLY A 88 8.37 -7.67 15.64
CA GLY A 88 7.40 -8.26 16.57
C GLY A 88 6.55 -7.26 17.36
N GLU A 89 6.71 -5.95 17.13
CA GLU A 89 5.89 -4.91 17.76
C GLU A 89 4.89 -4.32 16.76
N ARG A 90 3.62 -4.17 17.18
CA ARG A 90 2.53 -3.58 16.39
C ARG A 90 2.78 -2.10 16.12
N MET A 91 2.94 -1.75 14.85
CA MET A 91 3.20 -0.38 14.41
C MET A 91 1.97 0.31 13.83
N GLN A 92 1.19 -0.42 13.03
CA GLN A 92 -0.05 0.06 12.40
C GLN A 92 -1.18 -0.94 12.64
N ASP A 93 -2.37 -0.44 12.97
CA ASP A 93 -3.59 -1.22 13.24
C ASP A 93 -4.80 -0.34 12.87
N ALA A 94 -5.48 -0.67 11.78
CA ALA A 94 -6.56 0.17 11.24
C ALA A 94 -7.54 -0.67 10.41
N ARG A 95 -8.52 0.00 9.80
CA ARG A 95 -9.40 -0.57 8.79
C ARG A 95 -9.41 0.28 7.52
N THR A 96 -9.63 -0.35 6.37
CA THR A 96 -9.75 0.40 5.09
C THR A 96 -10.99 1.33 5.07
N SER A 97 -11.90 1.18 6.04
CA SER A 97 -13.01 2.12 6.27
C SER A 97 -12.56 3.52 6.67
N ASP A 98 -11.32 3.67 7.15
CA ASP A 98 -10.73 4.95 7.51
C ASP A 98 -10.10 5.68 6.30
N MET A 99 -10.14 5.08 5.10
CA MET A 99 -9.63 5.69 3.88
C MET A 99 -10.44 6.96 3.54
N ILE A 100 -9.74 8.08 3.35
CA ILE A 100 -10.35 9.35 2.92
C ILE A 100 -11.00 9.19 1.53
N PHE A 101 -10.36 8.44 0.65
CA PHE A 101 -10.88 8.09 -0.68
C PHE A 101 -10.86 6.58 -0.84
N GLY A 102 -12.04 5.95 -0.80
CA GLY A 102 -12.17 4.50 -1.04
C GLY A 102 -11.76 4.08 -2.46
N VAL A 103 -11.66 2.77 -2.69
CA VAL A 103 -11.21 2.18 -3.97
C VAL A 103 -11.97 2.74 -5.19
N PRO A 104 -13.33 2.85 -5.17
CA PRO A 104 -14.06 3.41 -6.31
C PRO A 104 -13.67 4.84 -6.67
N ALA A 105 -13.40 5.68 -5.66
CA ALA A 105 -13.03 7.07 -5.84
C ALA A 105 -11.61 7.20 -6.43
N LEU A 106 -10.66 6.39 -5.94
CA LEU A 106 -9.29 6.35 -6.45
C LEU A 106 -9.25 5.95 -7.94
N ILE A 107 -9.96 4.88 -8.32
CA ILE A 107 -10.02 4.42 -9.71
C ILE A 107 -10.67 5.47 -10.61
N ALA A 108 -11.79 6.06 -10.18
CA ALA A 108 -12.47 7.10 -10.95
C ALA A 108 -11.56 8.32 -11.16
N PHE A 109 -10.86 8.76 -10.11
CA PHE A 109 -9.93 9.88 -10.19
C PHE A 109 -8.74 9.58 -11.11
N LEU A 110 -8.03 8.47 -10.89
CA LEU A 110 -6.88 8.10 -11.72
C LEU A 110 -7.26 7.93 -13.18
N SER A 111 -8.36 7.22 -13.46
CA SER A 111 -8.83 6.99 -14.83
C SER A 111 -9.31 8.26 -15.53
N SER A 112 -9.64 9.34 -14.80
CA SER A 112 -9.93 10.64 -15.40
C SER A 112 -8.68 11.31 -15.97
N LEU A 113 -7.51 10.98 -15.42
CA LEU A 113 -6.21 11.56 -15.78
C LEU A 113 -5.47 10.70 -16.81
N CYS A 114 -5.40 9.39 -16.60
CA CYS A 114 -4.71 8.45 -17.49
C CYS A 114 -5.61 7.25 -17.85
N THR A 115 -5.20 6.48 -18.86
CA THR A 115 -5.84 5.18 -19.11
C THR A 115 -5.25 4.19 -18.10
N LEU A 116 -6.11 3.47 -17.39
CA LEU A 116 -5.70 2.32 -16.59
C LEU A 116 -5.61 1.09 -17.50
N GLU A 117 -4.55 0.31 -17.37
CA GLU A 117 -4.29 -0.91 -18.12
C GLU A 117 -4.41 -2.15 -17.21
N PRO A 118 -4.81 -3.32 -17.73
CA PRO A 118 -4.74 -4.57 -16.98
C PRO A 118 -3.32 -4.83 -16.48
N GLY A 119 -3.20 -5.11 -15.19
CA GLY A 119 -1.92 -5.27 -14.50
C GLY A 119 -1.42 -4.02 -13.79
N ASP A 120 -2.05 -2.85 -13.98
CA ASP A 120 -1.74 -1.66 -13.19
C ASP A 120 -2.03 -1.92 -11.70
N LEU A 121 -1.16 -1.38 -10.85
CA LEU A 121 -1.24 -1.49 -9.40
C LEU A 121 -1.53 -0.13 -8.79
N VAL A 122 -2.55 -0.07 -7.93
CA VAL A 122 -2.89 1.13 -7.17
C VAL A 122 -2.63 0.87 -5.69
N PHE A 123 -1.55 1.45 -5.18
CA PHE A 123 -1.26 1.58 -3.76
C PHE A 123 -2.20 2.64 -3.17
N THR A 124 -3.09 2.23 -2.26
CA THR A 124 -4.25 3.04 -1.86
C THR A 124 -3.96 4.03 -0.72
N GLY A 125 -2.74 4.06 -0.21
CA GLY A 125 -2.36 4.81 0.98
C GLY A 125 -2.31 3.94 2.23
N THR A 126 -1.56 4.41 3.23
CA THR A 126 -1.28 3.72 4.49
C THR A 126 -1.94 4.43 5.68
N PRO A 127 -2.35 3.71 6.75
CA PRO A 127 -2.90 4.32 7.95
C PRO A 127 -1.81 4.98 8.81
N SER A 128 -2.22 5.68 9.88
CA SER A 128 -1.30 6.21 10.88
C SER A 128 -0.42 5.12 11.51
N GLY A 129 0.73 5.50 12.08
CA GLY A 129 1.63 4.59 12.80
C GLY A 129 2.98 4.35 12.13
N VAL A 130 3.22 4.98 10.97
CA VAL A 130 4.54 5.05 10.31
C VAL A 130 5.61 5.58 11.27
N GLY A 131 6.83 5.10 11.13
CA GLY A 131 7.94 5.36 12.05
C GLY A 131 8.36 6.83 12.12
N SER A 132 8.26 7.55 11.00
CA SER A 132 8.60 8.99 10.91
C SER A 132 7.70 9.92 11.73
N THR A 133 6.47 9.50 12.06
CA THR A 133 5.52 10.27 12.87
C THR A 133 5.53 9.88 14.35
N ARG A 134 6.31 8.85 14.74
CA ARG A 134 6.42 8.41 16.14
C ARG A 134 7.32 9.34 16.95
N THR A 135 7.15 9.28 18.28
CA THR A 135 7.98 10.00 19.26
C THR A 135 8.49 9.01 20.32
N PRO A 136 9.78 8.63 20.30
CA PRO A 136 10.80 9.02 19.32
C PRO A 136 10.53 8.43 17.93
N ARG A 137 11.10 9.05 16.88
CA ARG A 137 11.05 8.50 15.53
C ARG A 137 11.71 7.14 15.50
N ARG A 138 11.15 6.21 14.72
CA ARG A 138 11.67 4.85 14.55
C ARG A 138 11.78 4.54 13.06
N TYR A 139 12.77 3.76 12.67
CA TYR A 139 13.00 3.34 11.29
C TYR A 139 13.45 1.88 11.28
N LEU A 140 13.34 1.24 10.12
CA LEU A 140 13.73 -0.15 9.93
C LEU A 140 15.23 -0.35 10.15
N ALA A 141 15.57 -1.43 10.87
CA ALA A 141 16.94 -1.88 11.10
C ALA A 141 17.20 -3.24 10.43
N ALA A 142 18.47 -3.50 10.10
CA ALA A 142 18.88 -4.80 9.58
C ALA A 142 18.57 -5.91 10.58
N GLY A 143 18.04 -7.03 10.09
CA GLY A 143 17.64 -8.19 10.89
C GLY A 143 16.19 -8.15 11.36
N GLU A 144 15.53 -6.99 11.38
CA GLU A 144 14.09 -6.89 11.69
C GLU A 144 13.24 -7.57 10.61
N GLU A 145 12.09 -8.10 11.03
CA GLU A 145 11.06 -8.60 10.12
C GLU A 145 9.88 -7.63 10.13
N ILE A 146 9.39 -7.32 8.93
CA ILE A 146 8.15 -6.60 8.70
C ILE A 146 7.07 -7.64 8.38
N VAL A 147 5.96 -7.59 9.12
CA VAL A 147 4.81 -8.49 8.95
C VAL A 147 3.59 -7.63 8.66
N SER A 148 3.11 -7.68 7.42
CA SER A 148 1.94 -6.94 6.96
C SER A 148 0.78 -7.92 6.76
N THR A 149 -0.36 -7.66 7.38
CA THR A 149 -1.54 -8.52 7.23
C THR A 149 -2.74 -7.68 6.84
N ILE A 150 -3.54 -8.18 5.89
CA ILE A 150 -4.87 -7.65 5.62
C ILE A 150 -5.87 -8.81 5.72
N GLU A 151 -6.95 -8.57 6.46
CA GLU A 151 -8.06 -9.50 6.63
C GLU A 151 -8.54 -10.05 5.28
N GLY A 152 -8.62 -11.37 5.16
CA GLY A 152 -9.01 -12.05 3.92
C GLY A 152 -7.92 -12.11 2.83
N LEU A 153 -6.91 -11.25 2.83
CA LEU A 153 -5.85 -11.23 1.80
C LEU A 153 -4.59 -12.00 2.18
N GLY A 154 -4.39 -12.23 3.48
CA GLY A 154 -3.25 -12.98 4.03
C GLY A 154 -2.15 -12.09 4.60
N THR A 155 -0.97 -12.68 4.77
CA THR A 155 0.16 -12.05 5.47
C THR A 155 1.41 -12.08 4.61
N LEU A 156 2.01 -10.90 4.42
CA LEU A 156 3.30 -10.69 3.78
C LEU A 156 4.39 -10.55 4.86
N ARG A 157 5.50 -11.28 4.72
CA ARG A 157 6.65 -11.22 5.64
C ARG A 157 7.92 -10.89 4.89
N ASN A 158 8.62 -9.84 5.30
CA ASN A 158 9.87 -9.42 4.68
C ASN A 158 10.94 -9.18 5.75
N ARG A 159 12.10 -9.81 5.60
CA ARG A 159 13.27 -9.58 6.46
C ARG A 159 14.10 -8.42 5.92
N CYS A 160 14.34 -7.40 6.73
CA CYS A 160 15.24 -6.31 6.42
C CYS A 160 16.68 -6.83 6.42
N VAL A 161 17.41 -6.62 5.32
CA VAL A 161 18.84 -6.94 5.21
C VAL A 161 19.64 -5.66 5.04
N ALA A 162 20.85 -5.62 5.61
CA ALA A 162 21.78 -4.53 5.33
C ALA A 162 22.19 -4.57 3.85
N ARG A 163 22.36 -3.39 3.26
CA ARG A 163 23.06 -3.22 1.98
C ARG A 163 24.57 -3.17 2.21
#